data_AF-A0A2B7YWU4-F1
#
_entry.id   AF-A0A2B7YWU4-F1
#
_cell.length_a   1.000
_cell.length_b   1.000
_cell.length_c   1.000
_cell.angle_alpha   90.00
_cell.angle_beta   90.00
_cell.angle_gamma   90.00
#
_symmetry.space_group_name_H-M   'P 1'
#
loop_
_entity.id
_entity.type
_entity.pdbx_description
1 polymer ?
#
loop_
_entity_poly.entity_id
_entity_poly.type
_entity_poly.pdbx_seq_one_letter_code
_entity_poly.pdbx_strand_id
1 'polypeptide(L)'
;MLKKILIVGLIACISISSFAHFQLIYTNDADISGKSTVPFQIFFTEHPANGAKSKNMNMGKDDKGGFQPIEEFFVVHRGNKNDLKSVLSPIKFGSKGNQGSGYKFNFGANDNGDWIFVLIPYPYFEEREGTHMQQITKVITNRGGEETDWKNRVIDGYPEIIPLTNPITWKDNMFKGQVVNNDGKPASGIKVVIEYLNADIENSQFSDTLKENNKLTMTLYTDTNGYFSFTPVHAGYWGIAALNAGGEKFKNSRGLSQDAVLWIEAK
;
A
#
# COMPACT_ATOMS: atom_id res chain seq x y z
N MET A 1 -15.67 40.66 -39.99
CA MET A 1 -14.82 39.57 -40.51
C MET A 1 -13.87 39.09 -39.42
N LEU A 2 -14.09 37.86 -38.92
CA LEU A 2 -13.11 36.79 -38.65
C LEU A 2 -11.77 37.16 -37.97
N LYS A 3 -11.29 36.56 -36.87
CA LYS A 3 -11.56 35.26 -36.18
C LYS A 3 -11.17 35.42 -34.71
N LYS A 4 -12.06 35.07 -33.77
CA LYS A 4 -11.67 34.69 -32.41
C LYS A 4 -11.11 33.27 -32.50
N ILE A 5 -9.80 33.10 -32.30
CA ILE A 5 -9.19 31.78 -32.20
C ILE A 5 -9.52 31.25 -30.80
N LEU A 6 -10.54 30.40 -30.74
CA LEU A 6 -10.83 29.57 -29.58
C LEU A 6 -9.81 28.43 -29.60
N ILE A 7 -8.80 28.49 -28.72
CA ILE A 7 -7.93 27.34 -28.46
C ILE A 7 -8.78 26.37 -27.64
N VAL A 8 -9.39 25.40 -28.33
CA VAL A 8 -9.99 24.24 -27.70
C VAL A 8 -8.83 23.40 -27.18
N GLY A 9 -8.56 23.49 -25.88
CA GLY A 9 -7.64 22.60 -25.20
C GLY A 9 -8.13 21.17 -25.35
N LEU A 10 -7.38 20.35 -26.07
CA LEU A 10 -7.57 18.92 -26.15
C LEU A 10 -7.27 18.35 -24.76
N ILE A 11 -8.29 18.20 -23.91
CA ILE A 11 -8.20 17.39 -22.70
C ILE A 11 -8.08 15.95 -23.21
N ALA A 12 -6.84 15.49 -23.40
CA ALA A 12 -6.58 14.08 -23.54
C ALA A 12 -6.97 13.44 -22.20
N CYS A 13 -8.16 12.82 -22.16
CA CYS A 13 -8.48 11.83 -21.15
C CYS A 13 -7.45 10.72 -21.31
N ILE A 14 -6.33 10.82 -20.59
CA ILE A 14 -5.40 9.72 -20.43
C ILE A 14 -6.19 8.67 -19.68
N SER A 15 -6.73 7.71 -20.43
CA SER A 15 -7.31 6.48 -19.88
C SER A 15 -6.19 5.77 -19.12
N ILE A 16 -6.07 6.04 -17.83
CA ILE A 16 -5.11 5.37 -16.96
C ILE A 16 -5.61 3.93 -16.85
N SER A 17 -4.98 3.02 -17.59
CA SER A 17 -5.19 1.58 -17.41
C SER A 17 -4.93 1.28 -15.94
N SER A 18 -5.98 0.94 -15.18
CA SER A 18 -5.87 0.73 -13.74
C SER A 18 -5.45 -0.70 -13.44
N PHE A 19 -4.18 -1.03 -13.65
CA PHE A 19 -3.63 -2.21 -12.97
C PHE A 19 -3.51 -1.86 -11.48
N ALA A 20 -4.12 -2.69 -10.63
CA ALA A 20 -4.00 -2.50 -9.18
C ALA A 20 -2.63 -3.06 -8.78
N HIS A 21 -1.65 -2.17 -8.71
CA HIS A 21 -0.37 -2.46 -8.11
C HIS A 21 -0.52 -2.38 -6.60
N PHE A 22 0.18 -3.26 -5.89
CA PHE A 22 0.21 -3.28 -4.44
C PHE A 22 1.61 -3.55 -3.95
N GLN A 23 2.12 -2.62 -3.17
CA GLN A 23 3.31 -2.76 -2.36
C GLN A 23 2.92 -3.17 -0.95
N LEU A 24 3.55 -4.23 -0.48
CA LEU A 24 3.17 -4.93 0.76
C LEU A 24 4.25 -4.79 1.81
N ILE A 25 3.82 -4.66 3.06
CA ILE A 25 4.61 -4.99 4.25
C ILE A 25 3.81 -6.10 4.94
N TYR A 26 4.25 -7.34 4.77
CA TYR A 26 3.51 -8.52 5.16
C TYR A 26 4.17 -9.20 6.37
N THR A 27 3.35 -9.57 7.34
CA THR A 27 3.64 -10.58 8.36
C THR A 27 2.47 -11.55 8.41
N ASN A 28 2.68 -12.76 8.94
CA ASN A 28 1.63 -13.78 8.98
C ASN A 28 0.39 -13.34 9.76
N ASP A 29 0.57 -12.47 10.76
CA ASP A 29 -0.47 -12.10 11.72
C ASP A 29 -0.12 -10.74 12.33
N ALA A 30 -1.05 -9.79 12.25
CA ALA A 30 -0.89 -8.44 12.76
C ALA A 30 -1.04 -8.36 14.29
N ASP A 31 -1.68 -9.35 14.93
CA ASP A 31 -1.55 -9.54 16.38
C ASP A 31 -0.21 -10.22 16.66
N ILE A 32 0.72 -9.45 17.20
CA ILE A 32 2.07 -9.89 17.51
C ILE A 32 2.25 -10.23 19.00
N SER A 33 1.16 -10.37 19.74
CA SER A 33 1.15 -10.76 21.15
C SER A 33 1.84 -12.10 21.37
N GLY A 34 2.64 -12.18 22.44
CA GLY A 34 3.38 -13.40 22.81
C GLY A 34 4.57 -13.74 21.90
N LYS A 35 4.80 -12.98 20.82
CA LYS A 35 5.93 -13.21 19.90
C LYS A 35 7.15 -12.39 20.37
N SER A 36 8.31 -13.04 20.45
CA SER A 36 9.59 -12.35 20.72
C SER A 36 10.13 -11.66 19.49
N THR A 37 10.00 -12.34 18.34
CA THR A 37 10.44 -11.87 17.03
C THR A 37 9.37 -12.23 16.00
N VAL A 38 9.09 -11.30 15.09
CA VAL A 38 8.09 -11.42 14.03
C VAL A 38 8.77 -11.23 12.69
N PRO A 39 8.70 -12.20 11.77
CA PRO A 39 9.26 -12.06 10.43
C PRO A 39 8.32 -11.23 9.55
N PHE A 40 8.92 -10.32 8.79
CA PHE A 40 8.22 -9.51 7.80
C PHE A 40 8.85 -9.65 6.43
N GLN A 41 8.03 -9.47 5.40
CA GLN A 41 8.43 -9.41 4.00
C GLN A 41 7.85 -8.17 3.35
N ILE A 42 8.65 -7.56 2.47
CA ILE A 42 8.29 -6.38 1.70
C ILE A 42 8.47 -6.73 0.24
N PHE A 43 7.43 -6.57 -0.56
CA PHE A 43 7.46 -6.90 -1.98
C PHE A 43 6.41 -6.11 -2.74
N PHE A 44 6.48 -6.17 -4.07
CA PHE A 44 5.63 -5.41 -4.97
C PHE A 44 5.04 -6.30 -6.05
N THR A 45 3.72 -6.25 -6.24
CA THR A 45 3.02 -7.15 -7.16
C THR A 45 1.78 -6.49 -7.75
N GLU A 46 1.37 -6.97 -8.92
CA GLU A 46 0.04 -6.71 -9.47
C GLU A 46 -0.99 -7.62 -8.81
N HIS A 47 -2.18 -7.10 -8.52
CA HIS A 47 -3.37 -7.86 -8.15
C HIS A 47 -3.13 -9.04 -7.17
N PRO A 48 -2.85 -8.79 -5.88
CA PRO A 48 -2.59 -9.85 -4.89
C PRO A 48 -3.74 -10.87 -4.76
N ALA A 49 -4.94 -10.57 -5.23
CA ALA A 49 -6.06 -11.50 -5.32
C ALA A 49 -5.80 -12.70 -6.24
N ASN A 50 -4.87 -12.56 -7.19
CA ASN A 50 -4.52 -13.61 -8.16
C ASN A 50 -3.44 -14.58 -7.64
N GLY A 51 -2.91 -14.36 -6.44
CA GLY A 51 -1.90 -15.23 -5.82
C GLY A 51 -0.70 -15.50 -6.73
N ALA A 52 -0.34 -16.76 -6.94
CA ALA A 52 0.81 -17.12 -7.79
C ALA A 52 0.73 -16.62 -9.26
N LYS A 53 -0.47 -16.25 -9.75
CA LYS A 53 -0.66 -15.68 -11.09
C LYS A 53 -0.40 -14.17 -11.15
N SER A 54 -0.29 -13.51 -10.01
CA SER A 54 0.09 -12.11 -9.88
C SER A 54 1.49 -11.88 -10.45
N LYS A 55 1.68 -10.78 -11.20
CA LYS A 55 3.01 -10.43 -11.72
C LYS A 55 3.82 -9.72 -10.64
N ASN A 56 4.91 -10.35 -10.21
CA ASN A 56 5.82 -9.77 -9.24
C ASN A 56 6.73 -8.75 -9.89
N MET A 57 6.97 -7.63 -9.21
CA MET A 57 7.66 -6.48 -9.76
C MET A 57 8.91 -6.16 -8.96
N ASN A 58 9.89 -5.56 -9.64
CA ASN A 58 11.10 -5.13 -8.97
C ASN A 58 10.86 -3.76 -8.31
N MET A 59 10.91 -3.73 -6.98
CA MET A 59 10.86 -2.49 -6.23
C MET A 59 11.96 -1.52 -6.67
N GLY A 60 11.61 -0.24 -6.82
CA GLY A 60 12.56 0.83 -7.15
C GLY A 60 13.10 0.82 -8.58
N LYS A 61 12.49 0.07 -9.51
CA LYS A 61 12.83 0.17 -10.95
C LYS A 61 12.55 1.59 -11.46
N ASP A 62 13.56 2.26 -12.01
CA ASP A 62 13.44 3.59 -12.58
C ASP A 62 13.18 3.59 -14.10
N ASP A 63 12.98 4.77 -14.67
CA ASP A 63 12.71 5.00 -16.10
C ASP A 63 13.91 4.79 -17.03
N LYS A 64 15.06 4.42 -16.47
CA LYS A 64 16.28 4.02 -17.19
C LYS A 64 16.58 2.53 -17.03
N GLY A 65 15.70 1.78 -16.36
CA GLY A 65 15.88 0.36 -16.07
C GLY A 65 16.85 0.08 -14.92
N GLY A 66 17.29 1.11 -14.19
CA GLY A 66 18.09 0.98 -12.97
C GLY A 66 17.24 0.62 -11.75
N PHE A 67 17.90 0.22 -10.66
CA PHE A 67 17.26 -0.07 -9.38
C PHE A 67 17.71 0.94 -8.33
N GLN A 68 16.73 1.61 -7.72
CA GLN A 68 16.96 2.59 -6.66
C GLN A 68 16.61 1.99 -5.29
N PRO A 69 17.35 2.35 -4.23
CA PRO A 69 17.06 1.90 -2.88
C PRO A 69 15.74 2.51 -2.36
N ILE A 70 15.20 1.93 -1.29
CA ILE A 70 14.08 2.51 -0.54
C ILE A 70 14.48 3.91 -0.02
N GLU A 71 13.56 4.88 -0.12
CA GLU A 71 13.76 6.24 0.39
C GLU A 71 13.68 6.24 1.92
N GLU A 72 12.56 5.78 2.48
CA GLU A 72 12.37 5.61 3.93
C GLU A 72 11.73 4.26 4.26
N PHE A 73 12.19 3.64 5.34
CA PHE A 73 11.50 2.53 5.98
C PHE A 73 11.63 2.69 7.48
N PHE A 74 10.51 2.85 8.18
CA PHE A 74 10.51 3.17 9.60
C PHE A 74 9.32 2.55 10.31
N VAL A 75 9.38 2.52 11.63
CA VAL A 75 8.27 2.15 12.51
C VAL A 75 7.93 3.29 13.46
N VAL A 76 6.65 3.49 13.72
CA VAL A 76 6.14 4.43 14.73
C VAL A 76 5.48 3.67 15.86
N HIS A 77 5.83 4.04 17.10
CA HIS A 77 5.24 3.52 18.33
C HIS A 77 5.21 4.62 19.40
N ARG A 78 4.03 4.90 19.94
CA ARG A 78 3.72 6.00 20.88
C ARG A 78 4.30 7.34 20.40
N GLY A 79 4.07 7.66 19.14
CA GLY A 79 4.62 8.85 18.47
C GLY A 79 6.13 8.84 18.18
N ASN A 80 6.89 7.83 18.63
CA ASN A 80 8.33 7.75 18.36
C ASN A 80 8.58 7.06 17.02
N LYS A 81 9.25 7.78 16.10
CA LYS A 81 9.68 7.26 14.79
C LYS A 81 11.09 6.67 14.89
N ASN A 82 11.25 5.42 14.46
CA ASN A 82 12.55 4.72 14.39
C ASN A 82 12.82 4.24 12.97
N ASP A 83 13.98 4.58 12.41
CA ASP A 83 14.41 4.08 11.09
C ASP A 83 14.73 2.58 11.16
N LEU A 84 14.31 1.84 10.13
CA LEU A 84 14.50 0.40 9.99
C LEU A 84 15.20 0.03 8.67
N LYS A 85 15.72 0.99 7.89
CA LYS A 85 16.33 0.68 6.59
C LYS A 85 17.53 -0.25 6.72
N SER A 86 18.33 -0.08 7.77
CA SER A 86 19.55 -0.86 8.00
C SER A 86 19.30 -2.33 8.32
N VAL A 87 18.07 -2.71 8.71
CA VAL A 87 17.72 -4.11 9.03
C VAL A 87 17.12 -4.87 7.85
N LEU A 88 16.93 -4.21 6.71
CA LEU A 88 16.37 -4.83 5.52
C LEU A 88 17.40 -5.75 4.84
N SER A 89 17.01 -7.01 4.67
CA SER A 89 17.76 -7.99 3.88
C SER A 89 17.07 -8.21 2.53
N PRO A 90 17.77 -8.10 1.39
CA PRO A 90 17.15 -8.30 0.09
C PRO A 90 16.65 -9.75 -0.11
N ILE A 91 15.53 -9.89 -0.81
CA ILE A 91 14.97 -11.18 -1.24
C ILE A 91 14.53 -11.11 -2.70
N LYS A 92 14.31 -12.28 -3.30
CA LYS A 92 13.51 -12.42 -4.51
C LYS A 92 12.16 -13.01 -4.11
N PHE A 93 11.09 -12.28 -4.38
CA PHE A 93 9.73 -12.74 -4.13
C PHE A 93 9.15 -13.37 -5.38
N GLY A 94 8.57 -14.57 -5.27
CA GLY A 94 7.93 -15.28 -6.36
C GLY A 94 8.71 -16.47 -6.92
N SER A 95 8.03 -17.24 -7.77
CA SER A 95 8.53 -18.46 -8.38
C SER A 95 9.41 -18.17 -9.61
N LYS A 96 10.19 -19.17 -10.05
CA LYS A 96 11.09 -19.04 -11.19
C LYS A 96 10.33 -18.57 -12.44
N GLY A 97 10.79 -17.47 -13.04
CA GLY A 97 10.14 -16.85 -14.21
C GLY A 97 9.12 -15.76 -13.88
N ASN A 98 8.76 -15.59 -12.60
CA ASN A 98 7.89 -14.52 -12.11
C ASN A 98 8.41 -14.00 -10.76
N GLN A 99 9.65 -13.50 -10.75
CA GLN A 99 10.30 -12.98 -9.54
C GLN A 99 10.38 -11.46 -9.56
N GLY A 100 10.09 -10.84 -8.42
CA GLY A 100 10.35 -9.43 -8.14
C GLY A 100 11.38 -9.26 -7.02
N SER A 101 12.12 -8.15 -7.04
CA SER A 101 12.95 -7.75 -5.91
C SER A 101 12.09 -7.29 -4.72
N GLY A 102 12.52 -7.67 -3.52
CA GLY A 102 11.88 -7.29 -2.27
C GLY A 102 12.87 -7.31 -1.11
N TYR A 103 12.36 -7.18 0.10
CA TYR A 103 13.13 -7.23 1.33
C TYR A 103 12.46 -8.12 2.37
N LYS A 104 13.23 -8.59 3.35
CA LYS A 104 12.73 -9.20 4.58
C LYS A 104 13.44 -8.58 5.78
N PHE A 105 12.78 -8.61 6.92
CA PHE A 105 13.39 -8.24 8.19
C PHE A 105 12.69 -8.98 9.32
N ASN A 106 13.33 -9.00 10.49
CA ASN A 106 12.76 -9.53 11.72
C ASN A 106 12.58 -8.37 12.69
N PHE A 107 11.44 -8.34 13.39
CA PHE A 107 11.13 -7.27 14.32
C PHE A 107 10.74 -7.82 15.69
N GLY A 108 11.28 -7.24 16.75
CA GLY A 108 10.90 -7.53 18.13
C GLY A 108 10.27 -6.30 18.76
N ALA A 109 8.96 -6.35 19.01
CA ALA A 109 8.27 -5.33 19.79
C ALA A 109 8.71 -5.42 21.25
N ASN A 110 9.18 -4.31 21.82
CA ASN A 110 9.67 -4.25 23.20
C ASN A 110 8.61 -3.79 24.22
N ASP A 111 7.44 -3.33 23.77
CA ASP A 111 6.32 -2.87 24.58
C ASP A 111 4.98 -3.17 23.91
N ASN A 112 3.92 -3.18 24.70
CA ASN A 112 2.53 -3.29 24.23
C ASN A 112 2.09 -2.01 23.52
N GLY A 113 1.15 -2.15 22.59
CA GLY A 113 0.63 -1.06 21.77
C GLY A 113 0.69 -1.36 20.28
N ASP A 114 0.43 -0.31 19.50
CA ASP A 114 0.47 -0.35 18.06
C ASP A 114 1.90 -0.12 17.56
N TRP A 115 2.27 -0.86 16.52
CA TRP A 115 3.53 -0.74 15.82
C TRP A 115 3.21 -0.52 14.34
N ILE A 116 3.41 0.73 13.90
CA ILE A 116 3.02 1.18 12.57
C ILE A 116 4.24 1.18 11.66
N PHE A 117 4.32 0.25 10.74
CA PHE A 117 5.41 0.17 9.77
C PHE A 117 5.04 0.95 8.52
N VAL A 118 5.94 1.82 8.08
CA VAL A 118 5.76 2.68 6.92
C VAL A 118 6.91 2.50 5.96
N LEU A 119 6.57 2.34 4.69
CA LEU A 119 7.50 2.20 3.58
C LEU A 119 7.25 3.29 2.55
N ILE A 120 8.29 4.07 2.28
CA ILE A 120 8.33 5.08 1.23
C ILE A 120 9.40 4.62 0.23
N PRO A 121 9.02 3.96 -0.88
CA PRO A 121 9.96 3.52 -1.88
C PRO A 121 10.39 4.67 -2.79
N TYR A 122 11.46 4.47 -3.56
CA TYR A 122 11.68 5.28 -4.75
C TYR A 122 10.53 5.07 -5.75
N PRO A 123 10.08 6.12 -6.47
CA PRO A 123 9.02 5.98 -7.47
C PRO A 123 9.35 4.96 -8.56
N TYR A 124 8.53 3.91 -8.65
CA TYR A 124 8.60 2.87 -9.67
C TYR A 124 8.12 3.39 -11.02
N PHE A 125 8.83 3.06 -12.09
CA PHE A 125 8.40 3.36 -13.45
C PHE A 125 7.58 2.21 -14.03
N GLU A 126 6.29 2.46 -14.28
CA GLU A 126 5.40 1.50 -14.95
C GLU A 126 5.46 1.70 -16.47
N GLU A 127 6.23 0.83 -17.13
CA GLU A 127 6.50 0.91 -18.57
C GLU A 127 5.22 0.87 -19.42
N ARG A 128 4.19 0.13 -19.00
CA ARG A 128 2.92 0.03 -19.76
C ARG A 128 2.12 1.32 -19.71
N GLU A 129 2.26 2.10 -18.64
CA GLU A 129 1.54 3.36 -18.44
C GLU A 129 2.38 4.58 -18.84
N GLY A 130 3.71 4.42 -18.91
CA GLY A 130 4.63 5.53 -19.20
C GLY A 130 4.69 6.57 -18.07
N THR A 131 4.30 6.18 -16.86
CA THR A 131 4.20 7.03 -15.67
C THR A 131 5.03 6.46 -14.52
N HIS A 132 5.24 7.29 -13.51
CA HIS A 132 5.80 6.85 -12.24
C HIS A 132 4.68 6.62 -11.22
N MET A 133 4.90 5.66 -10.34
CA MET A 133 4.05 5.30 -9.22
C MET A 133 4.90 5.28 -7.96
N GLN A 134 4.39 5.84 -6.87
CA GLN A 134 4.97 5.71 -5.54
C GLN A 134 3.86 5.32 -4.58
N GLN A 135 3.93 4.09 -4.08
CA GLN A 135 2.98 3.59 -3.08
C GLN A 135 3.56 3.77 -1.69
N ILE A 136 2.98 4.68 -0.93
CA ILE A 136 3.32 4.94 0.45
C ILE A 136 2.55 3.93 1.29
N THR A 137 3.21 2.83 1.64
CA THR A 137 2.58 1.67 2.26
C THR A 137 2.68 1.72 3.77
N LYS A 138 1.56 1.52 4.44
CA LYS A 138 1.43 1.40 5.89
C LYS A 138 0.81 0.04 6.25
N VAL A 139 1.38 -0.62 7.25
CA VAL A 139 0.73 -1.74 7.96
C VAL A 139 0.81 -1.49 9.46
N ILE A 140 -0.23 -1.89 10.19
CA ILE A 140 -0.33 -1.69 11.63
C ILE A 140 -0.40 -3.07 12.28
N THR A 141 0.51 -3.33 13.20
CA THR A 141 0.47 -4.52 14.07
C THR A 141 0.25 -4.09 15.51
N ASN A 142 -0.26 -4.97 16.35
CA ASN A 142 -0.52 -4.68 17.75
C ASN A 142 0.06 -5.75 18.66
N ARG A 143 0.64 -5.34 19.79
CA ARG A 143 1.06 -6.22 20.87
C ARG A 143 0.22 -5.94 22.13
N GLY A 144 -0.40 -6.99 22.67
CA GLY A 144 -1.09 -6.92 23.96
C GLY A 144 -2.46 -6.25 23.95
N GLY A 145 -3.01 -5.90 22.79
CA GLY A 145 -4.35 -5.35 22.64
C GLY A 145 -4.51 -3.88 23.05
N GLU A 146 -3.44 -3.20 23.42
CA GLU A 146 -3.50 -1.79 23.81
C GLU A 146 -3.59 -0.89 22.57
N GLU A 147 -4.63 -0.08 22.48
CA GLU A 147 -4.79 0.89 21.38
C GLU A 147 -4.05 2.20 21.69
N THR A 148 -3.14 2.61 20.80
CA THR A 148 -2.20 3.72 21.06
C THR A 148 -2.08 4.69 19.87
N ASP A 149 -1.71 4.20 18.68
CA ASP A 149 -1.32 5.03 17.54
C ASP A 149 -2.14 4.77 16.27
N TRP A 150 -2.90 3.68 16.17
CA TRP A 150 -3.48 3.22 14.90
C TRP A 150 -4.34 4.25 14.17
N LYS A 151 -4.96 5.19 14.90
CA LYS A 151 -5.82 6.27 14.35
C LYS A 151 -5.08 7.57 14.05
N ASN A 152 -3.78 7.63 14.33
CA ASN A 152 -2.99 8.85 14.17
C ASN A 152 -2.44 8.93 12.75
N ARG A 153 -2.29 10.17 12.26
CA ARG A 153 -1.48 10.45 11.09
C ARG A 153 -0.01 10.31 11.48
N VAL A 154 0.79 9.59 10.70
CA VAL A 154 2.21 9.35 11.00
C VAL A 154 3.15 9.61 9.82
N ILE A 155 2.61 9.97 8.66
CA ILE A 155 3.38 10.18 7.43
C ILE A 155 3.31 11.65 7.02
N ASP A 156 4.38 12.39 7.32
CA ASP A 156 4.52 13.79 6.95
C ASP A 156 4.97 13.95 5.50
N GLY A 157 4.39 14.91 4.77
CA GLY A 157 4.79 15.25 3.40
C GLY A 157 4.33 14.27 2.32
N TYR A 158 3.58 13.22 2.68
CA TYR A 158 3.03 12.21 1.76
C TYR A 158 1.54 11.98 2.05
N PRO A 159 0.77 11.47 1.08
CA PRO A 159 -0.62 11.09 1.32
C PRO A 159 -0.70 9.88 2.25
N GLU A 160 -1.81 9.77 2.99
CA GLU A 160 -2.00 8.72 3.99
C GLU A 160 -3.46 8.29 4.08
N ILE A 161 -3.69 7.00 4.33
CA ILE A 161 -4.99 6.49 4.78
C ILE A 161 -4.95 6.40 6.31
N ILE A 162 -5.76 7.21 6.99
CA ILE A 162 -5.93 7.19 8.44
C ILE A 162 -7.12 6.26 8.76
N PRO A 163 -6.90 5.13 9.47
CA PRO A 163 -7.99 4.27 9.90
C PRO A 163 -8.88 4.99 10.93
N LEU A 164 -10.18 4.78 10.82
CA LEU A 164 -11.20 5.23 11.79
C LEU A 164 -11.95 4.04 12.43
N THR A 165 -11.71 2.84 11.92
CA THR A 165 -11.96 1.55 12.58
C THR A 165 -10.60 0.90 12.84
N ASN A 166 -10.47 0.15 13.94
CA ASN A 166 -9.25 -0.59 14.25
C ASN A 166 -8.83 -1.45 13.02
N PRO A 167 -7.59 -1.33 12.52
CA PRO A 167 -7.10 -2.06 11.34
C PRO A 167 -6.89 -3.55 11.58
N ILE A 168 -6.89 -4.02 12.83
CA ILE A 168 -7.02 -5.43 13.18
C ILE A 168 -8.48 -5.62 13.60
N THR A 169 -9.32 -5.93 12.61
CA THR A 169 -10.78 -5.98 12.74
C THR A 169 -11.27 -7.42 12.58
N TRP A 170 -12.58 -7.60 12.46
CA TRP A 170 -13.23 -8.87 12.16
C TRP A 170 -13.80 -8.85 10.75
N LYS A 171 -13.88 -10.02 10.11
CA LYS A 171 -14.72 -10.21 8.93
C LYS A 171 -16.15 -9.72 9.23
N ASP A 172 -16.78 -9.15 8.20
CA ASP A 172 -18.12 -8.58 8.24
C ASP A 172 -18.31 -7.32 9.12
N ASN A 173 -17.26 -6.86 9.82
CA ASN A 173 -17.25 -5.54 10.47
C ASN A 173 -16.88 -4.44 9.49
N MET A 174 -17.66 -3.36 9.47
CA MET A 174 -17.38 -2.20 8.61
C MET A 174 -16.06 -1.53 8.99
N PHE A 175 -15.13 -1.46 8.03
CA PHE A 175 -13.95 -0.63 8.11
C PHE A 175 -14.27 0.78 7.59
N LYS A 176 -13.84 1.80 8.33
CA LYS A 176 -13.89 3.20 7.91
C LYS A 176 -12.47 3.77 7.87
N GLY A 177 -12.15 4.54 6.84
CA GLY A 177 -10.88 5.25 6.72
C GLY A 177 -11.08 6.67 6.19
N GLN A 178 -10.08 7.52 6.41
CA GLN A 178 -9.98 8.85 5.82
C GLN A 178 -8.69 8.93 5.00
N VAL A 179 -8.81 9.34 3.75
CA VAL A 179 -7.67 9.66 2.89
C VAL A 179 -7.31 11.13 3.09
N VAL A 180 -6.04 11.38 3.38
CA VAL A 180 -5.48 12.73 3.44
C VAL A 180 -4.34 12.88 2.43
N ASN A 181 -4.15 14.10 1.94
CA ASN A 181 -3.06 14.45 1.02
C ASN A 181 -1.74 14.72 1.79
N ASN A 182 -0.71 15.16 1.07
CA ASN A 182 0.63 15.44 1.62
C ASN A 182 0.63 16.46 2.79
N ASP A 183 -0.33 17.39 2.80
CA ASP A 183 -0.47 18.40 3.85
C ASP A 183 -1.31 17.92 5.04
N GLY A 184 -1.83 16.68 4.99
CA GLY A 184 -2.75 16.14 5.98
C GLY A 184 -4.18 16.64 5.84
N LYS A 185 -4.54 17.26 4.70
CA LYS A 185 -5.90 17.71 4.42
C LYS A 185 -6.72 16.58 3.79
N PRO A 186 -8.04 16.51 4.05
CA PRO A 186 -8.94 15.58 3.38
C PRO A 186 -8.77 15.53 1.85
N ALA A 187 -8.67 14.32 1.29
CA ALA A 187 -8.56 14.11 -0.15
C ALA A 187 -9.90 13.61 -0.71
N SER A 188 -10.65 14.51 -1.34
CA SER A 188 -12.00 14.26 -1.89
C SER A 188 -11.98 13.59 -3.26
N GLY A 189 -12.95 12.72 -3.53
CA GLY A 189 -13.15 12.11 -4.86
C GLY A 189 -12.02 11.20 -5.30
N ILE A 190 -11.22 10.71 -4.36
CA ILE A 190 -10.09 9.81 -4.61
C ILE A 190 -10.63 8.42 -4.85
N LYS A 191 -10.20 7.80 -5.96
CA LYS A 191 -10.49 6.39 -6.24
C LYS A 191 -9.72 5.51 -5.26
N VAL A 192 -10.44 4.70 -4.49
CA VAL A 192 -9.88 3.71 -3.58
C VAL A 192 -10.12 2.33 -4.18
N VAL A 193 -9.04 1.57 -4.38
CA VAL A 193 -9.07 0.17 -4.80
C VAL A 193 -8.76 -0.69 -3.59
N ILE A 194 -9.57 -1.72 -3.37
CA ILE A 194 -9.45 -2.60 -2.20
C ILE A 194 -9.35 -4.02 -2.70
N GLU A 195 -8.34 -4.76 -2.25
CA GLU A 195 -8.07 -6.10 -2.74
C GLU A 195 -7.70 -7.07 -1.61
N TYR A 196 -8.27 -8.28 -1.66
CA TYR A 196 -8.00 -9.35 -0.70
C TYR A 196 -6.70 -10.08 -1.04
N LEU A 197 -5.85 -10.32 -0.05
CA LEU A 197 -4.67 -11.17 -0.18
C LEU A 197 -5.10 -12.65 -0.23
N ASN A 198 -5.39 -13.10 -1.43
CA ASN A 198 -6.10 -14.35 -1.66
C ASN A 198 -5.21 -15.60 -1.71
N ALA A 199 -3.94 -15.48 -1.35
CA ALA A 199 -3.00 -16.60 -1.27
C ALA A 199 -2.16 -16.47 -0.01
N ASP A 200 -1.74 -17.60 0.54
CA ASP A 200 -0.74 -17.60 1.61
C ASP A 200 0.63 -17.25 1.03
N ILE A 201 1.52 -16.78 1.91
CA ILE A 201 2.89 -16.43 1.54
C ILE A 201 3.83 -17.33 2.32
N GLU A 202 4.50 -18.20 1.59
CA GLU A 202 5.44 -19.17 2.14
C GLU A 202 6.74 -19.11 1.34
N ASN A 203 7.88 -19.17 2.03
CA ASN A 203 9.20 -19.19 1.37
C ASN A 203 9.40 -18.06 0.36
N SER A 204 8.88 -16.86 0.67
CA SER A 204 8.93 -15.68 -0.21
C SER A 204 8.25 -15.86 -1.56
N GLN A 205 7.12 -16.55 -1.60
CA GLN A 205 6.26 -16.61 -2.79
C GLN A 205 4.81 -16.85 -2.36
N PHE A 206 3.86 -16.54 -3.25
CA PHE A 206 2.47 -16.95 -3.08
C PHE A 206 2.32 -18.46 -3.15
N SER A 207 1.40 -19.02 -2.36
CA SER A 207 0.90 -20.37 -2.54
C SER A 207 0.21 -20.51 -3.91
N ASP A 208 0.29 -21.71 -4.50
CA ASP A 208 -0.40 -22.00 -5.76
C ASP A 208 -1.92 -22.14 -5.58
N THR A 209 -2.38 -22.32 -4.34
CA THR A 209 -3.80 -22.42 -3.98
C THR A 209 -4.32 -21.06 -3.54
N LEU A 210 -5.44 -20.66 -4.13
CA LEU A 210 -6.20 -19.49 -3.71
C LEU A 210 -7.12 -19.85 -2.54
N LYS A 211 -7.29 -18.91 -1.61
CA LYS A 211 -8.20 -19.06 -0.46
C LYS A 211 -9.65 -19.01 -0.89
N GLU A 212 -9.96 -18.15 -1.85
CA GLU A 212 -11.32 -17.82 -2.28
C GLU A 212 -11.40 -17.71 -3.80
N ASN A 213 -12.57 -18.07 -4.35
CA ASN A 213 -12.77 -18.12 -5.80
C ASN A 213 -13.49 -16.87 -6.38
N ASN A 214 -14.23 -16.10 -5.57
CA ASN A 214 -15.10 -15.03 -6.07
C ASN A 214 -15.03 -13.76 -5.18
N LYS A 215 -15.19 -12.57 -5.79
CA LYS A 215 -15.18 -11.21 -5.18
C LYS A 215 -13.96 -10.90 -4.30
N LEU A 216 -12.86 -10.58 -4.97
CA LEU A 216 -11.57 -10.30 -4.32
C LEU A 216 -11.14 -8.84 -4.42
N THR A 217 -11.88 -8.03 -5.19
CA THR A 217 -11.54 -6.64 -5.48
C THR A 217 -12.79 -5.76 -5.38
N MET A 218 -12.64 -4.57 -4.81
CA MET A 218 -13.66 -3.53 -4.72
C MET A 218 -13.07 -2.20 -5.18
N THR A 219 -13.92 -1.31 -5.67
CA THR A 219 -13.57 0.06 -6.00
C THR A 219 -14.65 1.00 -5.48
N LEU A 220 -14.22 2.07 -4.84
CA LEU A 220 -15.08 3.13 -4.33
C LEU A 220 -14.39 4.49 -4.48
N TYR A 221 -15.09 5.56 -4.15
CA TYR A 221 -14.52 6.91 -4.13
C TYR A 221 -14.70 7.52 -2.74
N THR A 222 -13.74 8.32 -2.31
CA THR A 222 -13.88 9.09 -1.07
C THR A 222 -14.93 10.18 -1.20
N ASP A 223 -15.62 10.48 -0.11
CA ASP A 223 -16.53 11.63 -0.03
C ASP A 223 -15.77 12.97 0.00
N THR A 224 -16.50 14.08 0.14
CA THR A 224 -15.92 15.43 0.17
C THR A 224 -14.96 15.69 1.33
N ASN A 225 -15.03 14.87 2.38
CA ASN A 225 -14.16 14.93 3.55
C ASN A 225 -13.11 13.81 3.56
N GLY A 226 -12.91 13.15 2.41
CA GLY A 226 -11.91 12.09 2.25
C GLY A 226 -12.30 10.76 2.89
N TYR A 227 -13.52 10.59 3.39
CA TYR A 227 -13.92 9.35 4.03
C TYR A 227 -14.34 8.28 3.02
N PHE A 228 -14.10 7.03 3.40
CA PHE A 228 -14.68 5.86 2.75
C PHE A 228 -14.98 4.76 3.77
N SER A 229 -15.79 3.79 3.36
CA SER A 229 -16.07 2.61 4.15
C SER A 229 -16.28 1.39 3.27
N PHE A 230 -15.89 0.23 3.77
CA PHE A 230 -16.18 -1.06 3.16
C PHE A 230 -16.27 -2.14 4.25
N THR A 231 -16.76 -3.31 3.88
CA THR A 231 -16.81 -4.47 4.77
C THR A 231 -15.96 -5.59 4.19
N PRO A 232 -14.91 -6.08 4.88
CA PRO A 232 -14.16 -7.24 4.45
C PRO A 232 -15.05 -8.49 4.55
N VAL A 233 -15.27 -9.16 3.41
CA VAL A 233 -16.17 -10.32 3.33
C VAL A 233 -15.45 -11.66 3.54
N HIS A 234 -14.13 -11.63 3.67
CA HIS A 234 -13.25 -12.78 3.93
C HIS A 234 -12.29 -12.42 5.07
N ALA A 235 -11.94 -13.41 5.90
CA ALA A 235 -10.90 -13.26 6.91
C ALA A 235 -9.52 -13.30 6.25
N GLY A 236 -8.59 -12.45 6.70
CA GLY A 236 -7.23 -12.30 6.20
C GLY A 236 -6.90 -10.84 5.87
N TYR A 237 -5.84 -10.64 5.09
CA TYR A 237 -5.33 -9.32 4.76
C TYR A 237 -6.11 -8.66 3.62
N TRP A 238 -6.40 -7.38 3.78
CA TRP A 238 -7.00 -6.52 2.75
C TRP A 238 -6.11 -5.32 2.49
N GLY A 239 -5.68 -5.17 1.24
CA GLY A 239 -4.92 -4.02 0.77
C GLY A 239 -5.87 -2.93 0.29
N ILE A 240 -5.65 -1.70 0.75
CA ILE A 240 -6.45 -0.52 0.41
C ILE A 240 -5.50 0.49 -0.22
N ALA A 241 -5.72 0.85 -1.49
CA ALA A 241 -4.92 1.81 -2.22
C ALA A 241 -5.78 3.01 -2.66
N ALA A 242 -5.50 4.18 -2.09
CA ALA A 242 -6.09 5.46 -2.50
C ALA A 242 -5.18 6.09 -3.57
N LEU A 243 -5.62 6.00 -4.82
CA LEU A 243 -4.80 6.31 -5.99
C LEU A 243 -4.62 7.81 -6.18
N ASN A 244 -3.40 8.24 -6.45
CA ASN A 244 -3.01 9.62 -6.70
C ASN A 244 -3.51 10.62 -5.61
N ALA A 245 -3.60 10.15 -4.36
CA ALA A 245 -4.01 10.97 -3.22
C ALA A 245 -3.04 12.14 -2.94
N GLY A 246 -1.81 12.06 -3.46
CA GLY A 246 -0.83 13.15 -3.38
C GLY A 246 -1.02 14.28 -4.39
N GLY A 247 -2.04 14.21 -5.25
CA GLY A 247 -2.34 15.22 -6.26
C GLY A 247 -1.41 15.17 -7.47
N GLU A 248 -1.56 16.15 -8.37
CA GLU A 248 -0.80 16.20 -9.61
C GLU A 248 0.69 16.44 -9.36
N LYS A 249 1.52 15.48 -9.77
CA LYS A 249 2.97 15.52 -9.63
C LYS A 249 3.67 14.97 -10.87
N PHE A 250 4.93 15.36 -11.02
CA PHE A 250 5.76 14.94 -12.14
C PHE A 250 7.15 14.50 -11.68
N LYS A 251 7.70 13.51 -12.37
CA LYS A 251 9.08 13.07 -12.27
C LYS A 251 9.62 12.85 -13.68
N ASN A 252 10.75 13.48 -14.01
CA ASN A 252 11.35 13.43 -15.35
C ASN A 252 10.33 13.77 -16.47
N SER A 253 9.51 14.80 -16.23
CA SER A 253 8.43 15.24 -17.15
C SER A 253 7.35 14.20 -17.43
N ARG A 254 7.27 13.13 -16.63
CA ARG A 254 6.21 12.11 -16.67
C ARG A 254 5.38 12.21 -15.41
N GLY A 255 4.09 11.87 -15.50
CA GLY A 255 3.18 11.89 -14.34
C GLY A 255 3.70 10.98 -13.22
N LEU A 256 3.50 11.40 -11.98
CA LEU A 256 3.81 10.64 -10.77
C LEU A 256 2.53 10.49 -9.95
N SER A 257 2.04 9.26 -9.82
CA SER A 257 0.97 8.93 -8.89
C SER A 257 1.57 8.65 -7.51
N GLN A 258 1.27 9.51 -6.52
CA GLN A 258 1.53 9.19 -5.12
C GLN A 258 0.28 8.57 -4.51
N ASP A 259 0.33 7.27 -4.25
CA ASP A 259 -0.78 6.50 -3.72
C ASP A 259 -0.57 6.29 -2.23
N ALA A 260 -1.64 6.43 -1.44
CA ALA A 260 -1.63 6.01 -0.05
C ALA A 260 -2.11 4.57 0.04
N VAL A 261 -1.31 3.68 0.63
CA VAL A 261 -1.63 2.26 0.76
C VAL A 261 -1.69 1.86 2.23
N LEU A 262 -2.76 1.19 2.63
CA LEU A 262 -2.94 0.62 3.96
C LEU A 262 -3.29 -0.86 3.85
N TRP A 263 -2.59 -1.70 4.60
CA TRP A 263 -2.96 -3.09 4.82
C TRP A 263 -3.65 -3.25 6.17
N ILE A 264 -4.84 -3.85 6.15
CA ILE A 264 -5.60 -4.22 7.35
C ILE A 264 -5.72 -5.74 7.41
N GLU A 265 -5.98 -6.27 8.60
CA GLU A 265 -6.28 -7.69 8.78
C GLU A 265 -7.69 -7.84 9.37
N ALA A 266 -8.53 -8.63 8.70
CA ALA A 266 -9.85 -9.02 9.20
C ALA A 266 -9.77 -10.44 9.76
N LYS A 267 -10.03 -10.62 11.05
CA LYS A 267 -10.04 -11.92 11.73
C LYS A 267 -11.33 -12.69 11.50
#